data_AF-A0A4Y3FWQ1-F1
#
_entry.id   AF-A0A4Y3FWQ1-F1
#
_cell.length_a   1.000
_cell.length_b   1.000
_cell.length_c   1.000
_cell.angle_alpha   90.00
_cell.angle_beta   90.00
_cell.angle_gamma   90.00
#
_symmetry.space_group_name_H-M   'P 1'
#
loop_
_entity.id
_entity.type
_entity.pdbx_description
1 polymer ?
#
loop_
_entity_poly.entity_id
_entity_poly.type
_entity_poly.pdbx_seq_one_letter_code
_entity_poly.pdbx_strand_id
1 'polypeptide(L)'
;MTYNTLKLSNLESSRVFGLGTLLDTMRLKSLLKLRFDTEYSEEVMIIGEHGDSMTPVFSHLGADVLMSKLWNVFEEVRVSAGKVIEAKGGTWFAPATAISDVVRGLQNEESTIMPISVYLENHEICIGYPSEVSSSGVRPVDYNLSRGEEELFLKSVDRIRSAINKNLE
;
A
#
# COMPACT_ATOMS: atom_id res chain seq x y z
N MET A 1 1.72 6.07 -12.53
CA MET A 1 1.40 5.12 -13.62
C MET A 1 -0.07 4.72 -13.60
N THR A 2 -0.59 4.10 -12.54
CA THR A 2 -2.00 3.65 -12.45
C THR A 2 -3.01 4.72 -12.88
N TYR A 3 -2.83 5.96 -12.41
CA TYR A 3 -3.68 7.09 -12.80
C TYR A 3 -3.67 7.35 -14.31
N ASN A 4 -2.49 7.41 -14.94
CA ASN A 4 -2.37 7.60 -16.38
C ASN A 4 -3.01 6.43 -17.14
N THR A 5 -2.79 5.19 -16.69
CA THR A 5 -3.46 4.02 -17.28
C THR A 5 -4.98 4.14 -17.21
N LEU A 6 -5.52 4.58 -16.07
CA LEU A 6 -6.96 4.77 -15.91
C LEU A 6 -7.49 5.84 -16.87
N LYS A 7 -6.83 7.00 -16.93
CA LYS A 7 -7.23 8.12 -17.81
C LYS A 7 -7.09 7.80 -19.30
N LEU A 8 -6.13 6.95 -19.69
CA LEU A 8 -5.87 6.62 -21.10
C LEU A 8 -6.64 5.40 -21.60
N SER A 9 -7.08 4.50 -20.71
CA SER A 9 -7.65 3.20 -21.12
C SER A 9 -9.17 3.21 -21.34
N ASN A 10 -9.88 4.23 -20.86
CA ASN A 10 -11.36 4.28 -20.83
C ASN A 10 -12.00 3.07 -20.11
N LEU A 11 -11.28 2.44 -19.20
CA LEU A 11 -11.81 1.36 -18.37
C LEU A 11 -12.41 1.92 -17.08
N GLU A 12 -13.35 1.16 -16.51
CA GLU A 12 -13.85 1.40 -15.15
C GLU A 12 -12.70 1.37 -14.13
N SER A 13 -12.78 2.22 -13.10
CA SER A 13 -11.77 2.32 -12.04
C SER A 13 -11.50 0.99 -11.35
N SER A 14 -12.53 0.13 -11.25
CA SER A 14 -12.42 -1.20 -10.66
C SER A 14 -11.58 -2.20 -11.46
N ARG A 15 -11.23 -1.86 -12.71
CA ARG A 15 -10.41 -2.69 -13.60
C ARG A 15 -9.02 -2.13 -13.81
N VAL A 16 -8.70 -0.98 -13.20
CA VAL A 16 -7.38 -0.34 -13.30
C VAL A 16 -6.84 -0.08 -11.90
N PHE A 17 -5.87 -0.89 -11.51
CA PHE A 17 -5.21 -0.83 -10.22
C PHE A 17 -3.72 -1.14 -10.36
N GLY A 18 -2.95 -0.76 -9.37
CA GLY A 18 -1.53 -1.11 -9.24
C GLY A 18 -1.25 -1.78 -7.90
N LEU A 19 -0.04 -2.29 -7.71
CA LEU A 19 0.33 -2.94 -6.45
C LEU A 19 0.32 -2.00 -5.23
N GLY A 20 0.44 -0.69 -5.46
CA GLY A 20 0.46 0.31 -4.38
C GLY A 20 1.53 -0.02 -3.34
N THR A 21 1.10 -0.13 -2.10
CA THR A 21 1.93 -0.35 -0.91
C THR A 21 1.84 -1.79 -0.39
N LEU A 22 1.28 -2.73 -1.18
CA LEU A 22 1.15 -4.15 -0.82
C LEU A 22 2.50 -4.77 -0.47
N LEU A 23 3.52 -4.53 -1.30
CA LEU A 23 4.86 -5.06 -1.06
C LEU A 23 5.47 -4.54 0.25
N ASP A 24 5.31 -3.24 0.53
CA ASP A 24 5.83 -2.63 1.76
C ASP A 24 5.07 -3.17 2.98
N THR A 25 3.77 -3.39 2.85
CA THR A 25 2.94 -4.01 3.89
C THR A 25 3.39 -5.44 4.17
N MET A 26 3.68 -6.24 3.15
CA MET A 26 4.22 -7.60 3.32
C MET A 26 5.57 -7.58 4.05
N ARG A 27 6.45 -6.63 3.71
CA ARG A 27 7.73 -6.43 4.39
C ARG A 27 7.55 -6.01 5.85
N LEU A 28 6.64 -5.08 6.11
CA LEU A 28 6.29 -4.64 7.46
C LEU A 28 5.81 -5.82 8.29
N LYS A 29 4.79 -6.55 7.84
CA LYS A 29 4.27 -7.74 8.54
C LYS A 29 5.36 -8.78 8.79
N SER A 30 6.22 -9.05 7.80
CA SER A 30 7.34 -9.97 7.96
C SER A 30 8.34 -9.53 9.02
N LEU A 31 8.71 -8.26 9.08
CA LEU A 31 9.64 -7.73 10.08
C LEU A 31 9.00 -7.67 11.47
N LEU A 32 7.74 -7.27 11.56
CA LEU A 32 7.02 -7.26 12.83
C LEU A 32 6.94 -8.69 13.41
N LYS A 33 6.59 -9.68 12.60
CA LYS A 33 6.59 -11.10 13.00
C LYS A 33 7.96 -11.56 13.49
N LEU A 34 9.03 -11.21 12.75
CA LEU A 34 10.40 -11.56 13.15
C LEU A 34 10.84 -10.92 14.48
N ARG A 35 10.36 -9.71 14.78
CA ARG A 35 10.83 -8.93 15.94
C ARG A 35 10.03 -9.16 17.20
N PHE A 36 8.76 -9.49 17.06
CA PHE A 36 7.82 -9.56 18.19
C PHE A 36 7.17 -10.92 18.36
N ASP A 37 7.45 -11.88 17.46
CA ASP A 37 6.87 -13.23 17.47
C ASP A 37 5.33 -13.24 17.50
N THR A 38 4.74 -12.23 16.85
CA THR A 38 3.29 -12.01 16.80
C THR A 38 2.84 -11.93 15.34
N GLU A 39 1.73 -12.59 15.03
CA GLU A 39 1.01 -12.36 13.78
C GLU A 39 0.09 -11.15 13.94
N TYR A 40 0.13 -10.26 12.95
CA TYR A 40 -0.61 -9.02 12.99
C TYR A 40 -1.85 -9.10 12.11
N SER A 41 -2.90 -8.42 12.54
CA SER A 41 -4.18 -8.32 11.84
C SER A 41 -3.99 -7.97 10.36
N GLU A 42 -4.92 -8.44 9.52
CA GLU A 42 -4.97 -8.02 8.12
C GLU A 42 -5.12 -6.50 7.99
N GLU A 43 -5.75 -5.86 8.96
CA GLU A 43 -5.95 -4.41 9.03
C GLU A 43 -4.64 -3.61 9.18
N VAL A 44 -3.51 -4.24 9.48
CA VAL A 44 -2.22 -3.52 9.63
C VAL A 44 -1.59 -3.35 8.27
N MET A 45 -1.60 -2.11 7.77
CA MET A 45 -1.21 -1.80 6.39
C MET A 45 -0.28 -0.59 6.33
N ILE A 46 0.49 -0.52 5.25
CA ILE A 46 1.07 0.75 4.78
C ILE A 46 0.15 1.27 3.68
N ILE A 47 -0.18 2.55 3.71
CA ILE A 47 -1.00 3.25 2.72
C ILE A 47 -0.24 4.46 2.16
N GLY A 48 -0.81 5.17 1.18
CA GLY A 48 -0.23 6.38 0.61
C GLY A 48 0.62 6.16 -0.65
N GLU A 49 1.57 7.06 -0.90
CA GLU A 49 2.53 6.92 -1.99
C GLU A 49 3.44 5.70 -1.73
N HIS A 50 3.67 4.86 -2.75
CA HIS A 50 4.78 3.92 -2.68
C HIS A 50 6.11 4.67 -2.78
N GLY A 51 6.76 4.94 -1.65
CA GLY A 51 8.00 5.72 -1.60
C GLY A 51 8.16 6.49 -0.29
N ASP A 52 8.68 7.70 -0.39
CA ASP A 52 9.13 8.49 0.76
C ASP A 52 8.01 8.87 1.73
N SER A 53 6.80 9.10 1.21
CA SER A 53 5.66 9.58 1.98
C SER A 53 4.69 8.49 2.44
N MET A 54 5.01 7.21 2.20
CA MET A 54 4.19 6.08 2.65
C MET A 54 3.87 6.15 4.15
N THR A 55 2.66 5.75 4.54
CA THR A 55 2.12 5.93 5.88
C THR A 55 1.79 4.57 6.50
N PRO A 56 2.46 4.14 7.58
CA PRO A 56 2.08 2.95 8.30
C PRO A 56 0.85 3.24 9.17
N VAL A 57 -0.11 2.32 9.19
CA VAL A 57 -1.32 2.46 9.99
C VAL A 57 -1.24 1.47 11.15
N PHE A 58 -0.86 2.00 12.31
CA PHE A 58 -0.64 1.23 13.52
C PHE A 58 -1.80 1.33 14.51
N SER A 59 -2.75 2.23 14.28
CA SER A 59 -3.99 2.33 15.06
C SER A 59 -4.78 1.01 15.12
N HIS A 60 -4.65 0.15 14.11
CA HIS A 60 -5.29 -1.17 14.03
C HIS A 60 -4.47 -2.33 14.64
N LEU A 61 -3.27 -2.08 15.19
CA LEU A 61 -2.36 -3.16 15.63
C LEU A 61 -2.82 -3.86 16.92
N GLY A 62 -3.56 -3.17 17.79
CA GLY A 62 -3.78 -3.61 19.17
C GLY A 62 -2.52 -3.39 20.05
N ALA A 63 -2.70 -2.89 21.27
CA ALA A 63 -1.71 -2.07 21.97
C ALA A 63 -0.58 -2.79 22.75
N ASP A 64 -0.14 -3.99 22.39
CA ASP A 64 0.90 -4.70 23.16
C ASP A 64 2.35 -4.35 22.79
N VAL A 65 2.55 -3.58 21.71
CA VAL A 65 3.88 -3.14 21.27
C VAL A 65 4.02 -1.63 21.40
N LEU A 66 5.11 -1.19 22.04
CA LEU A 66 5.44 0.22 22.16
C LEU A 66 5.55 0.89 20.78
N MET A 67 4.83 1.99 20.57
CA MET A 67 4.79 2.72 19.29
C MET A 67 6.19 3.03 18.73
N SER A 68 7.16 3.40 19.56
CA SER A 68 8.53 3.67 19.10
C SER A 68 9.21 2.46 18.48
N LYS A 69 8.91 1.24 18.95
CA LYS A 69 9.44 0.00 18.34
C LYS A 69 8.81 -0.26 16.97
N LEU A 70 7.52 0.05 16.79
CA LEU A 70 6.83 -0.07 15.51
C LEU A 70 7.41 0.89 14.47
N TRP A 71 7.65 2.14 14.87
CA TRP A 71 8.29 3.14 14.02
C TRP A 71 9.71 2.72 13.61
N ASN A 72 10.49 2.13 14.51
CA ASN A 72 11.82 1.60 14.15
C ASN A 72 11.73 0.49 13.07
N VAL A 73 10.74 -0.39 13.17
CA VAL A 73 10.51 -1.42 12.14
C VAL A 73 10.08 -0.78 10.81
N PHE A 74 9.21 0.23 10.85
CA PHE A 74 8.81 0.94 9.65
C PHE A 74 9.98 1.65 8.94
N GLU A 75 10.88 2.30 9.68
CA GLU A 75 12.09 2.89 9.09
C GLU A 75 12.99 1.82 8.43
N GLU A 76 13.03 0.61 8.99
CA GLU A 76 13.72 -0.52 8.36
C GLU A 76 13.06 -0.95 7.05
N VAL A 77 11.72 -0.94 6.98
CA VAL A 77 10.97 -1.20 5.73
C VAL A 77 11.36 -0.17 4.67
N ARG A 78 11.41 1.13 4.99
CA ARG A 78 11.75 2.22 4.07
C ARG A 78 13.10 2.00 3.38
N VAL A 79 14.11 1.52 4.12
CA VAL A 79 15.46 1.30 3.58
C VAL A 79 15.67 -0.11 3.00
N SER A 80 14.73 -1.04 3.21
CA SER A 80 14.88 -2.44 2.84
C SER A 80 15.03 -2.65 1.32
N ALA A 81 14.30 -1.89 0.51
CA ALA A 81 14.37 -1.99 -0.95
C ALA A 81 15.78 -1.64 -1.45
N GLY A 82 16.36 -0.55 -0.94
CA GLY A 82 17.72 -0.11 -1.28
C GLY A 82 18.76 -1.17 -0.93
N LYS A 83 18.71 -1.74 0.28
CA LYS A 83 19.62 -2.81 0.72
C LYS A 83 19.56 -4.04 -0.19
N VAL A 84 18.36 -4.43 -0.60
CA VAL A 84 18.20 -5.59 -1.50
C VAL A 84 18.77 -5.29 -2.88
N ILE A 85 18.50 -4.10 -3.43
CA ILE A 85 19.03 -3.69 -4.74
C ILE A 85 20.55 -3.62 -4.70
N GLU A 86 21.13 -3.05 -3.66
CA GLU A 86 22.58 -2.98 -3.45
C GLU A 86 23.20 -4.39 -3.40
N ALA A 87 22.57 -5.32 -2.68
CA ALA A 87 23.10 -6.66 -2.47
C ALA A 87 22.99 -7.57 -3.70
N LYS A 88 21.92 -7.46 -4.51
CA LYS A 88 21.64 -8.41 -5.61
C LYS A 88 21.31 -7.79 -6.96
N GLY A 89 21.36 -6.48 -7.10
CA GLY A 89 21.10 -5.74 -8.34
C GLY A 89 19.64 -5.48 -8.68
N GLY A 90 18.67 -5.89 -7.84
CA GLY A 90 17.25 -5.65 -8.12
C GLY A 90 16.29 -6.36 -7.17
N THR A 91 14.97 -6.17 -7.36
CA THR A 91 13.92 -6.88 -6.62
C THR A 91 12.94 -7.56 -7.57
N TRP A 92 12.79 -8.88 -7.49
CA TRP A 92 11.89 -9.65 -8.38
C TRP A 92 10.96 -10.59 -7.63
N PHE A 93 11.48 -11.32 -6.63
CA PHE A 93 10.67 -12.30 -5.90
C PHE A 93 9.51 -11.66 -5.13
N ALA A 94 9.79 -10.63 -4.34
CA ALA A 94 8.75 -10.02 -3.51
C ALA A 94 7.66 -9.31 -4.34
N PRO A 95 8.00 -8.54 -5.41
CA PRO A 95 6.99 -8.07 -6.36
C PRO A 95 6.21 -9.21 -7.03
N ALA A 96 6.87 -10.30 -7.44
CA ALA A 96 6.19 -11.44 -8.07
C ALA A 96 5.20 -12.12 -7.11
N THR A 97 5.55 -12.27 -5.83
CA THR A 97 4.63 -12.77 -4.80
C THR A 97 3.43 -11.84 -4.64
N ALA A 98 3.65 -10.52 -4.51
CA ALA A 98 2.57 -9.54 -4.39
C ALA A 98 1.61 -9.58 -5.60
N ILE A 99 2.15 -9.72 -6.82
CA ILE A 99 1.34 -9.90 -8.04
C ILE A 99 0.54 -11.20 -7.97
N SER A 100 1.17 -12.31 -7.56
CA SER A 100 0.49 -13.60 -7.41
C SER A 100 -0.67 -13.54 -6.41
N ASP A 101 -0.51 -12.82 -5.31
CA ASP A 101 -1.55 -12.70 -4.29
C ASP A 101 -2.73 -11.88 -4.81
N VAL A 102 -2.47 -10.78 -5.53
CA VAL A 102 -3.52 -10.00 -6.19
C VAL A 102 -4.26 -10.84 -7.24
N VAL A 103 -3.53 -11.59 -8.09
CA VAL A 103 -4.14 -12.44 -9.11
C VAL A 103 -5.03 -13.52 -8.49
N ARG A 104 -4.62 -14.11 -7.36
CA ARG A 104 -5.46 -15.07 -6.62
C ARG A 104 -6.70 -14.39 -6.04
N GLY A 105 -6.56 -13.21 -5.44
CA GLY A 105 -7.70 -12.45 -4.94
C GLY A 105 -8.74 -12.17 -6.04
N LEU A 106 -8.29 -11.83 -7.24
CA LEU A 106 -9.16 -11.60 -8.40
C LEU A 106 -9.86 -12.86 -8.93
N GLN A 107 -9.46 -14.05 -8.52
CA GLN A 107 -10.11 -15.31 -8.91
C GLN A 107 -11.19 -15.74 -7.91
N ASN A 108 -11.21 -15.15 -6.71
CA ASN A 108 -12.11 -15.55 -5.64
C ASN A 108 -13.42 -14.74 -5.68
N GLU A 109 -14.54 -15.38 -5.34
CA GLU A 109 -15.81 -14.69 -5.10
C GLU A 109 -15.78 -13.93 -3.76
N GLU A 110 -15.16 -14.52 -2.74
CA GLU A 110 -14.91 -13.85 -1.47
C GLU A 110 -13.81 -12.80 -1.64
N SER A 111 -14.08 -11.59 -1.16
CA SER A 111 -13.13 -10.49 -1.24
C SER A 111 -12.00 -10.65 -0.23
N THR A 112 -10.81 -10.20 -0.60
CA THR A 112 -9.68 -10.02 0.31
C THR A 112 -9.32 -8.54 0.36
N ILE A 113 -9.04 -7.99 1.54
CA ILE A 113 -8.60 -6.59 1.66
C ILE A 113 -7.09 -6.51 1.48
N MET A 114 -6.64 -5.66 0.55
CA MET A 114 -5.22 -5.43 0.28
C MET A 114 -4.95 -3.93 0.10
N PRO A 115 -3.78 -3.41 0.53
CA PRO A 115 -3.41 -2.02 0.29
C PRO A 115 -2.81 -1.87 -1.11
N ILE A 116 -3.69 -1.64 -2.09
CA ILE A 116 -3.34 -1.57 -3.52
C ILE A 116 -3.60 -0.16 -4.08
N SER A 117 -2.93 0.17 -5.18
CA SER A 117 -3.09 1.48 -5.81
C SER A 117 -4.41 1.52 -6.56
N VAL A 118 -5.36 2.31 -6.05
CA VAL A 118 -6.72 2.45 -6.60
C VAL A 118 -7.09 3.90 -6.74
N TYR A 119 -8.09 4.20 -7.57
CA TYR A 119 -8.62 5.55 -7.70
C TYR A 119 -9.50 5.91 -6.50
N LEU A 120 -9.15 7.01 -5.82
CA LEU A 120 -9.94 7.59 -4.75
C LEU A 120 -10.67 8.82 -5.28
N GLU A 121 -11.99 8.75 -5.37
CA GLU A 121 -12.82 9.81 -5.96
C GLU A 121 -12.71 11.14 -5.21
N ASN A 122 -12.68 11.08 -3.87
CA ASN A 122 -12.57 12.25 -3.00
C ASN A 122 -11.23 13.02 -3.16
N HIS A 123 -10.20 12.38 -3.71
CA HIS A 123 -8.88 13.00 -3.93
C HIS A 123 -8.50 13.13 -5.40
N GLU A 124 -9.27 12.49 -6.28
CA GLU A 124 -9.07 12.40 -7.73
C GLU A 124 -7.70 11.88 -8.16
N ILE A 125 -7.12 10.94 -7.40
CA ILE A 125 -5.80 10.34 -7.69
C ILE A 125 -5.83 8.82 -7.55
N CYS A 126 -4.81 8.14 -8.08
CA CYS A 126 -4.55 6.74 -7.73
C CYS A 126 -3.43 6.65 -6.68
N ILE A 127 -3.71 5.99 -5.56
CA ILE A 127 -2.81 5.91 -4.40
C ILE A 127 -3.00 4.58 -3.67
N GLY A 128 -1.98 4.10 -2.95
CA GLY A 128 -2.07 2.89 -2.15
C GLY A 128 -3.10 3.06 -1.04
N TYR A 129 -4.18 2.27 -1.07
CA TYR A 129 -5.27 2.36 -0.11
C TYR A 129 -5.91 0.99 0.12
N PRO A 130 -6.46 0.70 1.31
CA PRO A 130 -7.15 -0.55 1.57
C PRO A 130 -8.32 -0.72 0.61
N SER A 131 -8.34 -1.87 -0.05
CA SER A 131 -9.28 -2.16 -1.13
C SER A 131 -9.70 -3.61 -1.11
N GLU A 132 -10.98 -3.85 -1.37
CA GLU A 132 -11.50 -5.18 -1.71
C GLU A 132 -10.95 -5.63 -3.05
N VAL A 133 -10.43 -6.85 -3.08
CA VAL A 133 -9.98 -7.57 -4.27
C VAL A 133 -10.81 -8.83 -4.41
N SER A 134 -11.55 -8.95 -5.51
CA SER A 134 -12.40 -10.12 -5.82
C SER A 134 -12.54 -10.31 -7.34
N SER A 135 -13.26 -11.34 -7.75
CA SER A 135 -13.69 -11.55 -9.15
C SER A 135 -14.48 -10.38 -9.74
N SER A 136 -15.07 -9.53 -8.90
CA SER A 136 -15.77 -8.31 -9.32
C SER A 136 -14.84 -7.11 -9.57
N GLY A 137 -13.52 -7.30 -9.49
CA GLY A 137 -12.51 -6.28 -9.62
C GLY A 137 -12.03 -5.75 -8.26
N VAL A 138 -11.54 -4.51 -8.29
CA VAL A 138 -10.92 -3.86 -7.14
C VAL A 138 -11.70 -2.62 -6.74
N ARG A 139 -12.02 -2.44 -5.46
CA ARG A 139 -12.70 -1.23 -4.97
C ARG A 139 -12.10 -0.75 -3.63
N PRO A 140 -11.84 0.55 -3.45
CA PRO A 140 -11.43 1.08 -2.15
C PRO A 140 -12.53 0.80 -1.12
N VAL A 141 -12.12 0.59 0.12
CA VAL A 141 -13.03 0.46 1.27
C VAL A 141 -12.75 1.52 2.31
N ASP A 142 -13.77 1.86 3.10
CA ASP A 142 -13.60 2.77 4.22
C ASP A 142 -12.59 2.20 5.22
N TYR A 143 -11.70 3.06 5.68
CA TYR A 143 -10.61 2.66 6.56
C TYR A 143 -10.29 3.78 7.56
N ASN A 144 -10.40 3.46 8.84
CA ASN A 144 -10.36 4.45 9.92
C ASN A 144 -8.92 4.85 10.24
N LEU A 145 -8.58 6.12 10.03
CA LEU A 145 -7.27 6.65 10.39
C LEU A 145 -7.35 7.44 11.69
N SER A 146 -6.32 7.32 12.52
CA SER A 146 -6.10 8.31 13.57
C SER A 146 -5.75 9.66 12.93
N ARG A 147 -5.97 10.75 13.66
CA ARG A 147 -5.65 12.10 13.17
C ARG A 147 -4.20 12.22 12.64
N GLY A 148 -3.23 11.60 13.32
CA GLY A 148 -1.83 11.64 12.88
C GLY A 148 -1.59 10.86 11.59
N GLU A 149 -2.26 9.72 11.42
CA GLU A 149 -2.18 8.92 10.20
C GLU A 149 -2.88 9.61 9.02
N GLU A 150 -4.02 10.25 9.26
CA GLU A 150 -4.72 11.10 8.28
C GLU A 150 -3.82 12.23 7.78
N GLU A 151 -3.17 12.96 8.68
CA GLU A 151 -2.25 14.05 8.33
C GLU A 151 -1.04 13.56 7.50
N LEU A 152 -0.54 12.35 7.74
CA LEU A 152 0.53 11.74 6.95
C LEU A 152 0.02 11.26 5.58
N PHE A 153 -1.16 10.66 5.53
CA PHE A 153 -1.78 10.22 4.30
C PHE A 153 -2.08 11.39 3.36
N LEU A 154 -2.60 12.51 3.87
CA LEU A 154 -2.84 13.71 3.07
C LEU A 154 -1.55 14.30 2.47
N LYS A 155 -0.41 14.19 3.16
CA LYS A 155 0.90 14.56 2.58
C LYS A 155 1.28 13.65 1.41
N SER A 156 0.97 12.36 1.48
CA SER A 156 1.13 11.46 0.32
C SER A 156 0.24 11.87 -0.85
N VAL A 157 -1.02 12.21 -0.56
CA VAL A 157 -2.00 12.66 -1.57
C VAL A 157 -1.46 13.89 -2.31
N ASP A 158 -0.99 14.89 -1.58
CA ASP A 158 -0.44 16.13 -2.16
C ASP A 158 0.80 15.88 -3.00
N ARG A 159 1.68 14.96 -2.57
CA ARG A 159 2.87 14.58 -3.32
C ARG A 159 2.53 13.88 -4.63
N ILE A 160 1.61 12.91 -4.62
CA ILE A 160 1.13 12.24 -5.84
C ILE A 160 0.47 13.25 -6.78
N ARG A 161 -0.38 14.13 -6.27
CA ARG A 161 -1.06 15.17 -7.06
C ARG A 161 -0.05 16.11 -7.73
N SER A 162 0.96 16.56 -6.99
CA SER A 162 2.04 17.38 -7.51
C SER A 162 2.83 16.67 -8.62
N ALA A 163 3.09 15.36 -8.46
CA ALA A 163 3.77 14.57 -9.46
C ALA A 163 2.92 14.36 -10.73
N ILE A 164 1.60 14.19 -10.60
CA ILE A 164 0.69 14.11 -11.75
C ILE A 164 0.70 15.41 -12.53
N ASN A 165 0.54 16.55 -11.86
CA ASN A 165 0.48 17.86 -12.52
C ASN A 165 1.77 18.20 -13.30
N LYS A 166 2.94 17.89 -12.73
CA LYS A 166 4.24 18.09 -13.40
C LYS A 166 4.42 17.27 -14.68
N ASN A 167 3.72 16.15 -14.84
CA ASN A 167 3.82 15.28 -16.02
C ASN A 167 2.77 15.61 -17.09
N LEU A 168 1.86 16.55 -16.81
CA LEU A 168 0.87 17.05 -17.77
C LEU A 168 1.29 18.37 -18.43
N GLU A 169 2.36 19.00 -17.93
CA GLU A 169 3.10 20.11 -18.56
C GLU A 169 4.17 19.57 -19.52
#